data_AF-A0A3N5U7Z6-F1
#
_entry.id   AF-A0A3N5U7Z6-F1
#
_cell.length_a   1.000
_cell.length_b   1.000
_cell.length_c   1.000
_cell.angle_alpha   90.00
_cell.angle_beta   90.00
_cell.angle_gamma   90.00
#
_symmetry.space_group_name_H-M   'P 1'
#
loop_
_entity.id
_entity.type
_entity.pdbx_description
1 polymer ?
#
loop_
_entity_poly.entity_id
_entity_poly.type
_entity_poly.pdbx_seq_one_letter_code
_entity_poly.pdbx_strand_id
1 'polypeptide(L)'
;MALNLDAIGKKIGPLTKAYTWKDAVTYALGVGAGFSELQYCYEKDLKVLPSFSIVTLYDFMALVADASKVNLAGILHGEQEIIFHHPIPPEGTLTTEGAITHYYDRGNDKGAFIVGEFETRHSNGQKLYTSIATVLARLDGGFGGETPPKEETRFPERAPDMEVPDTPAADQPLFFRLSGDIFPLHVDAEFARMAGFDKPIMHGLCTHGFACRAVIKSLFPGEPERMTRFKVRFSRPLYPGVPIKTQIWKEDEGKAFFRTFNAQTGEVVIDRGIVEWMSKEQAAQKEKRQGIRFDGRVAIVTGAGGGLGRAYALELAKRGAKVVVNDLGGGKDGSGGSQSAADKVVEE
;
A
#
# COMPACT_ATOMS: atom_id res chain seq x y z
N MET A 1 -11.02 28.63 3.42
CA MET A 1 -9.72 29.22 3.02
C MET A 1 -9.47 28.80 1.59
N ALA A 2 -8.73 29.56 0.80
CA ALA A 2 -8.37 29.13 -0.55
C ALA A 2 -7.31 28.00 -0.47
N LEU A 3 -7.37 27.06 -1.42
CA LEU A 3 -6.32 26.05 -1.58
C LEU A 3 -4.98 26.71 -1.85
N ASN A 4 -3.91 26.13 -1.30
CA ASN A 4 -2.54 26.49 -1.59
C ASN A 4 -2.11 25.83 -2.92
N LEU A 5 -2.31 26.55 -4.03
CA LEU A 5 -1.97 26.07 -5.37
C LEU A 5 -0.45 25.93 -5.58
N ASP A 6 0.36 26.72 -4.87
CA ASP A 6 1.82 26.62 -4.89
C ASP A 6 2.36 25.35 -4.21
N ALA A 7 1.50 24.50 -3.66
CA ALA A 7 1.90 23.21 -3.08
C ALA A 7 2.22 22.15 -4.14
N ILE A 8 1.79 22.33 -5.40
CA ILE A 8 2.08 21.38 -6.47
C ILE A 8 3.59 21.18 -6.62
N GLY A 9 4.03 19.92 -6.64
CA GLY A 9 5.43 19.53 -6.83
C GLY A 9 6.34 19.76 -5.62
N LYS A 10 5.87 20.40 -4.55
CA LYS A 10 6.66 20.54 -3.31
C LYS A 10 6.76 19.20 -2.60
N LYS A 11 7.98 18.87 -2.16
CA LYS A 11 8.28 17.61 -1.48
C LYS A 11 7.50 17.50 -0.16
N ILE A 12 6.86 16.35 0.04
CA ILE A 12 6.20 15.90 1.27
C ILE A 12 6.94 14.64 1.76
N GLY A 13 7.29 14.62 3.06
CA GLY A 13 8.12 13.58 3.65
C GLY A 13 9.64 13.89 3.63
N PRO A 14 10.50 12.93 4.00
CA PRO A 14 10.17 11.53 4.22
C PRO A 14 9.39 11.29 5.53
N LEU A 15 8.36 10.46 5.45
CA LEU A 15 7.68 9.85 6.59
C LEU A 15 8.26 8.45 6.82
N THR A 16 8.60 8.13 8.06
CA THR A 16 9.18 6.84 8.42
C THR A 16 8.28 6.11 9.41
N LYS A 17 7.95 4.85 9.11
CA LYS A 17 7.10 4.00 9.95
C LYS A 17 7.70 2.61 10.09
N ALA A 18 8.11 2.26 11.31
CA ALA A 18 8.49 0.90 11.64
C ALA A 18 7.23 0.04 11.79
N TYR A 19 7.31 -1.23 11.38
CA TYR A 19 6.25 -2.21 11.53
C TYR A 19 6.87 -3.60 11.71
N THR A 20 6.09 -4.47 12.33
CA THR A 20 6.43 -5.87 12.59
C THR A 20 5.40 -6.77 11.94
N TRP A 21 5.66 -8.08 11.96
CA TRP A 21 4.68 -9.06 11.52
C TRP A 21 3.34 -8.95 12.27
N LYS A 22 3.35 -8.47 13.53
CA LYS A 22 2.13 -8.26 14.31
C LYS A 22 1.24 -7.17 13.71
N ASP A 23 1.84 -6.11 13.17
CA ASP A 23 1.11 -5.02 12.53
C ASP A 23 0.47 -5.52 11.22
N ALA A 24 1.21 -6.32 10.45
CA ALA A 24 0.70 -6.95 9.23
C ALA A 24 -0.46 -7.92 9.52
N VAL A 25 -0.35 -8.76 10.55
CA VAL A 25 -1.41 -9.68 10.99
C VAL A 25 -2.61 -8.92 11.56
N THR A 26 -2.37 -7.88 12.36
CA THR A 26 -3.44 -7.01 12.90
C THR A 26 -4.22 -6.37 11.76
N TYR A 27 -3.53 -5.86 10.74
CA TYR A 27 -4.19 -5.34 9.55
C TYR A 27 -5.01 -6.42 8.83
N ALA A 28 -4.43 -7.60 8.59
CA ALA A 28 -5.10 -8.68 7.87
C ALA A 28 -6.40 -9.11 8.55
N LEU A 29 -6.37 -9.32 9.87
CA LEU A 29 -7.56 -9.60 10.68
C LEU A 29 -8.56 -8.42 10.62
N GLY A 30 -8.07 -7.18 10.59
CA GLY A 30 -8.90 -5.98 10.50
C GLY A 30 -9.59 -5.77 9.17
N VAL A 31 -9.19 -6.50 8.13
CA VAL A 31 -9.88 -6.55 6.85
C VAL A 31 -10.54 -7.92 6.58
N GLY A 32 -10.75 -8.70 7.65
CA GLY A 32 -11.55 -9.91 7.64
C GLY A 32 -10.81 -11.21 7.30
N ALA A 33 -9.48 -11.21 7.24
CA ALA A 33 -8.72 -12.45 7.11
C ALA A 33 -8.93 -13.34 8.36
N GLY A 34 -8.74 -14.65 8.21
CA GLY A 34 -8.94 -15.61 9.29
C GLY A 34 -8.42 -17.00 8.92
N PHE A 35 -8.97 -18.05 9.52
CA PHE A 35 -8.50 -19.43 9.33
C PHE A 35 -8.51 -19.93 7.88
N SER A 36 -9.36 -19.38 7.01
CA SER A 36 -9.35 -19.72 5.58
C SER A 36 -8.18 -19.10 4.80
N GLU A 37 -7.41 -18.21 5.42
CA GLU A 37 -6.32 -17.45 4.81
C GLU A 37 -5.15 -17.29 5.79
N LEU A 38 -4.74 -18.40 6.43
CA LEU A 38 -3.66 -18.40 7.42
C LEU A 38 -2.34 -17.83 6.91
N GLN A 39 -2.10 -17.81 5.59
CA GLN A 39 -0.93 -17.15 5.02
C GLN A 39 -0.86 -15.64 5.34
N TYR A 40 -1.94 -15.00 5.81
CA TYR A 40 -1.97 -13.61 6.25
C TYR A 40 -2.02 -13.44 7.77
N CYS A 41 -2.21 -14.53 8.52
CA CYS A 41 -2.48 -14.49 9.96
C CYS A 41 -1.51 -15.31 10.80
N TYR A 42 -0.71 -16.19 10.17
CA TYR A 42 0.24 -17.07 10.84
C TYR A 42 1.67 -16.77 10.41
N GLU A 43 2.51 -16.42 11.37
CA GLU A 43 3.85 -15.85 11.18
C GLU A 43 4.86 -16.78 10.51
N LYS A 44 4.60 -18.10 10.46
CA LYS A 44 5.54 -19.10 9.94
C LYS A 44 5.91 -18.86 8.48
N ASP A 45 4.92 -18.59 7.63
CA ASP A 45 5.06 -18.41 6.18
C ASP A 45 4.29 -17.15 5.74
N LEU A 46 4.39 -16.09 6.56
CA LEU A 46 3.54 -14.90 6.45
C LEU A 46 3.75 -14.16 5.13
N LYS A 47 2.65 -13.96 4.41
CA LYS A 47 2.54 -13.01 3.30
C LYS A 47 1.79 -11.77 3.79
N VAL A 48 2.22 -10.60 3.32
CA VAL A 48 1.52 -9.35 3.62
C VAL A 48 0.50 -9.05 2.54
N LEU A 49 -0.73 -8.72 2.94
CA LEU A 49 -1.76 -8.28 2.00
C LEU A 49 -1.29 -7.00 1.28
N PRO A 50 -1.42 -6.89 -0.06
CA PRO A 50 -1.00 -5.70 -0.79
C PRO A 50 -1.70 -4.43 -0.27
N SER A 51 -2.96 -4.54 0.15
CA SER A 51 -3.71 -3.44 0.73
C SER A 51 -3.16 -2.94 2.08
N PHE A 52 -2.20 -3.63 2.72
CA PHE A 52 -1.47 -3.11 3.88
C PHE A 52 -0.71 -1.81 3.55
N SER A 53 -0.44 -1.54 2.26
CA SER A 53 0.18 -0.30 1.79
C SER A 53 -0.49 0.98 2.31
N ILE A 54 -1.77 0.91 2.69
CA ILE A 54 -2.53 2.04 3.23
C ILE A 54 -1.99 2.53 4.60
N VAL A 55 -1.17 1.74 5.32
CA VAL A 55 -0.72 2.14 6.66
C VAL A 55 0.18 3.38 6.64
N THR A 56 0.76 3.72 5.48
CA THR A 56 1.51 4.97 5.27
C THR A 56 0.63 6.09 4.70
N LEU A 57 -0.57 5.77 4.19
CA LEU A 57 -1.47 6.73 3.56
C LEU A 57 -2.10 7.70 4.58
N TYR A 58 -2.39 7.24 5.80
CA TYR A 58 -3.03 8.11 6.82
C TYR A 58 -2.18 9.32 7.19
N ASP A 59 -0.90 9.07 7.49
CA ASP A 59 0.07 10.11 7.81
C ASP A 59 0.28 11.02 6.60
N PHE A 60 0.29 10.46 5.39
CA PHE A 60 0.38 11.21 4.15
C PHE A 60 -0.82 12.13 3.91
N MET A 61 -2.05 11.64 4.11
CA MET A 61 -3.27 12.43 3.93
C MET A 61 -3.31 13.65 4.85
N ALA A 62 -2.80 13.52 6.09
CA ALA A 62 -2.65 14.64 6.99
C ALA A 62 -1.64 15.69 6.45
N LEU A 63 -0.51 15.25 5.89
CA LEU A 63 0.47 16.15 5.27
C LEU A 63 -0.05 16.81 3.99
N VAL A 64 -0.82 16.10 3.16
CA VAL A 64 -1.50 16.68 1.99
C VAL A 64 -2.49 17.74 2.43
N ALA A 65 -3.27 17.46 3.47
CA ALA A 65 -4.23 18.42 4.00
C ALA A 65 -3.54 19.69 4.53
N ASP A 66 -2.44 19.54 5.28
CA ASP A 66 -1.67 20.70 5.74
C ASP A 66 -1.01 21.47 4.58
N ALA A 67 -0.38 20.78 3.63
CA ALA A 67 0.30 21.41 2.51
C ALA A 67 -0.68 22.18 1.60
N SER A 68 -1.86 21.61 1.37
CA SER A 68 -2.89 22.20 0.52
C SER A 68 -3.73 23.28 1.20
N LYS A 69 -3.69 23.38 2.54
CA LYS A 69 -4.54 24.30 3.33
C LYS A 69 -6.05 24.11 3.05
N VAL A 70 -6.42 22.91 2.62
CA VAL A 70 -7.80 22.50 2.35
C VAL A 70 -8.69 22.67 3.57
N ASN A 71 -9.95 23.00 3.35
CA ASN A 71 -10.95 23.01 4.41
C ASN A 71 -11.24 21.59 4.92
N LEU A 72 -10.72 21.26 6.10
CA LEU A 72 -10.85 19.93 6.72
C LEU A 72 -12.31 19.46 6.86
N ALA A 73 -13.27 20.37 7.02
CA ALA A 73 -14.69 20.01 7.12
C ALA A 73 -15.28 19.46 5.80
N GLY A 74 -14.63 19.75 4.68
CA GLY A 74 -15.07 19.36 3.34
C GLY A 74 -14.44 18.07 2.81
N ILE A 75 -13.47 17.49 3.52
CA ILE A 75 -12.61 16.42 3.00
C ILE A 75 -13.31 15.06 3.02
N LEU A 76 -13.22 14.37 1.89
CA LEU A 76 -13.50 12.94 1.77
C LEU A 76 -12.36 12.26 1.00
N HIS A 77 -12.04 11.02 1.37
CA HIS A 77 -11.16 10.19 0.55
C HIS A 77 -11.96 9.65 -0.64
N GLY A 78 -11.67 10.15 -1.84
CA GLY A 78 -12.47 9.87 -3.05
C GLY A 78 -11.99 8.64 -3.81
N GLU A 79 -10.71 8.61 -4.16
CA GLU A 79 -10.12 7.52 -4.94
C GLU A 79 -8.77 7.11 -4.37
N GLN A 80 -8.44 5.84 -4.55
CA GLN A 80 -7.18 5.26 -4.13
C GLN A 80 -6.65 4.34 -5.22
N GLU A 81 -5.41 4.57 -5.63
CA GLU A 81 -4.70 3.73 -6.58
C GLU A 81 -3.33 3.37 -6.02
N ILE A 82 -2.95 2.10 -6.15
CA ILE A 82 -1.67 1.58 -5.68
C ILE A 82 -1.04 0.79 -6.83
N ILE A 83 0.20 1.15 -7.17
CA ILE A 83 1.06 0.44 -8.10
C ILE A 83 2.10 -0.33 -7.28
N PHE A 84 2.12 -1.65 -7.39
CA PHE A 84 3.01 -2.52 -6.63
C PHE A 84 4.26 -2.87 -7.44
N HIS A 85 5.42 -2.50 -6.90
CA HIS A 85 6.73 -2.77 -7.49
C HIS A 85 7.36 -4.03 -6.88
N HIS A 86 7.22 -4.22 -5.56
CA HIS A 86 7.68 -5.40 -4.82
C HIS A 86 6.68 -5.77 -3.71
N PRO A 87 6.60 -7.05 -3.32
CA PRO A 87 5.81 -7.48 -2.15
C PRO A 87 6.30 -6.78 -0.89
N ILE A 88 5.37 -6.45 0.02
CA ILE A 88 5.71 -5.86 1.30
C ILE A 88 6.29 -6.98 2.20
N PRO A 89 7.52 -6.83 2.75
CA PRO A 89 8.06 -7.77 3.71
C PRO A 89 7.18 -7.85 4.98
N PRO A 90 7.27 -8.93 5.78
CA PRO A 90 6.46 -9.05 7.00
C PRO A 90 6.85 -8.05 8.10
N GLU A 91 8.03 -7.46 8.03
CA GLU A 91 8.53 -6.51 9.02
C GLU A 91 9.59 -5.58 8.42
N GLY A 92 9.83 -4.46 9.09
CA GLY A 92 10.92 -3.54 8.82
C GLY A 92 10.48 -2.10 8.93
N THR A 93 11.07 -1.23 8.12
CA THR A 93 10.77 0.21 8.15
C THR A 93 10.35 0.68 6.78
N LEU A 94 9.21 1.36 6.71
CA LEU A 94 8.70 2.02 5.52
C LEU A 94 9.14 3.48 5.52
N THR A 95 9.70 3.96 4.42
CA THR A 95 9.99 5.37 4.18
C THR A 95 9.16 5.84 3.00
N THR A 96 8.33 6.86 3.21
CA THR A 96 7.39 7.37 2.22
C THR A 96 7.64 8.83 1.92
N GLU A 97 7.77 9.18 0.65
CA GLU A 97 7.89 10.57 0.20
C GLU A 97 7.11 10.78 -1.11
N GLY A 98 6.69 12.02 -1.34
CA GLY A 98 5.82 12.33 -2.47
C GLY A 98 5.57 13.82 -2.62
N ALA A 99 4.49 14.16 -3.30
CA ALA A 99 4.03 15.53 -3.47
C ALA A 99 2.54 15.57 -3.80
N ILE A 100 1.94 16.75 -3.67
CA ILE A 100 0.70 17.06 -4.39
C ILE A 100 1.07 17.22 -5.86
N THR A 101 0.44 16.46 -6.75
CA THR A 101 0.73 16.50 -8.18
C THR A 101 -0.26 17.34 -8.95
N HIS A 102 -1.53 17.34 -8.54
CA HIS A 102 -2.59 18.06 -9.26
C HIS A 102 -3.63 18.64 -8.29
N TYR A 103 -4.18 19.80 -8.68
CA TYR A 103 -5.47 20.29 -8.21
C TYR A 103 -6.42 20.37 -9.39
N TYR A 104 -7.62 19.83 -9.23
CA TYR A 104 -8.68 19.99 -10.22
C TYR A 104 -9.85 20.76 -9.64
N ASP A 105 -10.30 21.77 -10.38
CA ASP A 105 -11.48 22.55 -10.03
C ASP A 105 -12.73 21.91 -10.63
N ARG A 106 -13.73 21.65 -9.80
CA ARG A 106 -15.03 21.10 -10.22
C ARG A 106 -16.15 22.14 -10.14
N GLY A 107 -15.81 23.38 -9.81
CA GLY A 107 -16.70 24.52 -9.61
C GLY A 107 -17.14 24.68 -8.15
N ASN A 108 -17.72 25.85 -7.85
CA ASN A 108 -18.16 26.25 -6.50
C ASN A 108 -18.99 25.19 -5.78
N ASP A 109 -19.90 24.52 -6.50
CA ASP A 109 -20.85 23.58 -5.90
C ASP A 109 -20.30 22.15 -5.74
N LYS A 110 -19.28 21.79 -6.53
CA LYS A 110 -18.73 20.41 -6.56
C LYS A 110 -17.36 20.31 -5.88
N GLY A 111 -16.77 21.45 -5.50
CA GLY A 111 -15.50 21.53 -4.81
C GLY A 111 -14.30 21.28 -5.74
N ALA A 112 -13.27 20.67 -5.18
CA ALA A 112 -12.02 20.38 -5.88
C ALA A 112 -11.58 18.92 -5.68
N PHE A 113 -10.67 18.47 -6.53
CA PHE A 113 -9.83 17.32 -6.24
C PHE A 113 -8.41 17.75 -5.93
N ILE A 114 -7.82 17.12 -4.92
CA ILE A 114 -6.41 17.24 -4.56
C ILE A 114 -5.82 15.86 -4.80
N VAL A 115 -4.87 15.75 -5.73
CA VAL A 115 -4.23 14.48 -6.08
C VAL A 115 -2.82 14.48 -5.51
N GLY A 116 -2.55 13.52 -4.64
CA GLY A 116 -1.22 13.27 -4.08
C GLY A 116 -0.64 11.97 -4.63
N GLU A 117 0.64 12.00 -5.00
CA GLU A 117 1.39 10.81 -5.38
C GLU A 117 2.58 10.63 -4.43
N PHE A 118 2.79 9.40 -3.95
CA PHE A 118 3.89 9.08 -3.06
C PHE A 118 4.45 7.69 -3.31
N GLU A 119 5.75 7.58 -3.11
CA GLU A 119 6.51 6.35 -3.22
C GLU A 119 6.91 5.87 -1.83
N THR A 120 6.72 4.58 -1.57
CA THR A 120 7.17 3.93 -0.34
C THR A 120 8.29 2.94 -0.62
N ARG A 121 9.38 3.07 0.14
CA ARG A 121 10.54 2.17 0.13
C ARG A 121 10.66 1.43 1.45
N HIS A 122 11.20 0.23 1.39
CA HIS A 122 11.57 -0.55 2.55
C HIS A 122 13.02 -0.27 2.98
N SER A 123 13.33 -0.49 4.26
CA SER A 123 14.68 -0.37 4.80
C SER A 123 15.71 -1.31 4.15
N ASN A 124 15.29 -2.36 3.44
CA ASN A 124 16.17 -3.20 2.62
C ASN A 124 16.53 -2.60 1.25
N GLY A 125 16.08 -1.37 0.96
CA GLY A 125 16.32 -0.65 -0.29
C GLY A 125 15.29 -0.87 -1.40
N GLN A 126 14.34 -1.78 -1.23
CA GLN A 126 13.31 -2.04 -2.25
C GLN A 126 12.27 -0.91 -2.31
N LYS A 127 11.98 -0.43 -3.52
CA LYS A 127 10.78 0.36 -3.79
C LYS A 127 9.58 -0.58 -3.75
N LEU A 128 8.68 -0.43 -2.78
CA LEU A 128 7.58 -1.36 -2.58
C LEU A 128 6.37 -1.01 -3.44
N TYR A 129 5.87 0.22 -3.30
CA TYR A 129 4.67 0.67 -4.00
C TYR A 129 4.68 2.18 -4.24
N THR A 130 3.93 2.61 -5.25
CA THR A 130 3.54 4.01 -5.47
C THR A 130 2.05 4.11 -5.23
N SER A 131 1.62 5.07 -4.42
CA SER A 131 0.22 5.31 -4.12
C SER A 131 -0.19 6.68 -4.65
N ILE A 132 -1.36 6.71 -5.28
CA ILE A 132 -1.99 7.90 -5.81
C ILE A 132 -3.34 8.02 -5.10
N ALA A 133 -3.49 9.08 -4.33
CA ALA A 133 -4.68 9.35 -3.52
C ALA A 133 -5.37 10.61 -4.02
N THR A 134 -6.68 10.51 -4.25
CA THR A 134 -7.53 11.64 -4.63
C THR A 134 -8.40 12.04 -3.44
N VAL A 135 -8.17 13.24 -2.94
CA VAL A 135 -8.97 13.86 -1.89
C VAL A 135 -10.04 14.71 -2.55
N LEU A 136 -11.30 14.47 -2.19
CA LEU A 136 -12.41 15.32 -2.56
C LEU A 136 -12.55 16.44 -1.52
N ALA A 137 -12.25 17.66 -1.93
CA ALA A 137 -12.36 18.87 -1.12
C ALA A 137 -13.65 19.62 -1.49
N ARG A 138 -14.78 19.24 -0.86
CA ARG A 138 -16.12 19.68 -1.29
C ARG A 138 -16.37 21.19 -1.17
N LEU A 139 -15.58 21.88 -0.35
CA LEU A 139 -15.78 23.29 0.00
C LEU A 139 -14.71 24.21 -0.62
N ASP A 140 -13.86 23.67 -1.49
CA ASP A 140 -12.64 24.34 -1.95
C ASP A 140 -12.56 24.45 -3.49
N GLY A 141 -13.72 24.51 -4.15
CA GLY A 141 -13.84 24.70 -5.61
C GLY A 141 -13.99 26.16 -6.02
N GLY A 142 -14.05 26.41 -7.33
CA GLY A 142 -14.27 27.74 -7.92
C GLY A 142 -13.05 28.65 -7.95
N PHE A 143 -11.85 28.08 -7.89
CA PHE A 143 -10.58 28.80 -7.96
C PHE A 143 -10.07 29.00 -9.40
N GLY A 144 -10.79 28.51 -10.41
CA GLY A 144 -10.45 28.68 -11.83
C GLY A 144 -9.37 27.72 -12.34
N GLY A 145 -9.20 26.57 -11.70
CA GLY A 145 -8.22 25.55 -12.08
C GLY A 145 -8.64 24.64 -13.24
N GLU A 146 -7.80 23.67 -13.55
CA GLU A 146 -8.08 22.66 -14.57
C GLU A 146 -9.27 21.77 -14.18
N THR A 147 -10.09 21.39 -15.16
CA THR A 147 -11.14 20.39 -14.95
C THR A 147 -10.51 19.00 -14.87
N PRO A 148 -10.98 18.10 -13.98
CA PRO A 148 -10.39 16.77 -13.89
C PRO A 148 -10.60 16.00 -15.20
N PRO A 149 -9.63 15.15 -15.59
CA PRO A 149 -9.76 14.33 -16.78
C PRO A 149 -11.00 13.43 -16.67
N LYS A 150 -11.69 13.25 -17.80
CA LYS A 150 -12.80 12.29 -17.87
C LYS A 150 -12.23 10.88 -17.85
N GLU A 151 -12.34 10.21 -16.70
CA GLU A 151 -12.04 8.80 -16.59
C GLU A 151 -13.33 7.97 -16.60
N GLU A 152 -13.46 7.12 -17.62
CA GLU A 152 -14.55 6.14 -17.75
C GLU A 152 -14.00 4.73 -17.53
N THR A 153 -14.33 4.13 -16.38
CA THR A 153 -14.19 2.68 -16.19
C THR A 153 -15.43 2.00 -16.75
N ARG A 154 -15.29 1.31 -17.88
CA ARG A 154 -16.39 0.58 -18.52
C ARG A 154 -16.41 -0.86 -18.03
N PHE A 155 -17.47 -1.22 -17.33
CA PHE A 155 -17.70 -2.60 -16.91
C PHE A 155 -18.28 -3.40 -18.07
N PRO A 156 -17.92 -4.70 -18.22
CA PRO A 156 -18.56 -5.56 -19.20
C PRO A 156 -20.08 -5.62 -19.02
N GLU A 157 -20.84 -5.51 -20.10
CA GLU A 157 -22.30 -5.62 -20.12
C GLU A 157 -22.75 -7.09 -20.05
N ARG A 158 -22.28 -7.80 -19.03
CA ARG A 158 -22.59 -9.20 -18.74
C ARG A 158 -22.61 -9.45 -17.22
N ALA A 159 -23.14 -10.60 -16.81
CA ALA A 159 -23.06 -11.03 -15.41
C ALA A 159 -21.59 -11.09 -14.93
N PRO A 160 -21.33 -10.83 -13.63
CA PRO A 160 -20.00 -10.99 -13.07
C PRO A 160 -19.54 -12.44 -13.17
N ASP A 161 -18.24 -12.63 -13.39
CA ASP A 161 -17.63 -13.96 -13.42
C ASP A 161 -17.56 -14.59 -12.02
N MET A 162 -17.37 -13.74 -11.00
CA MET A 162 -17.27 -14.15 -9.60
C MET A 162 -18.06 -13.19 -8.72
N GLU A 163 -18.71 -13.74 -7.68
CA GLU A 163 -19.32 -12.99 -6.59
C GLU A 163 -18.77 -13.50 -5.26
N VAL A 164 -18.19 -12.60 -4.46
CA VAL A 164 -17.60 -12.93 -3.17
C VAL A 164 -18.38 -12.24 -2.07
N PRO A 165 -19.25 -12.95 -1.33
CA PRO A 165 -19.90 -12.40 -0.14
C PRO A 165 -18.90 -12.32 1.01
N ASP A 166 -19.02 -11.28 1.82
CA ASP A 166 -18.33 -11.17 3.11
C ASP A 166 -19.22 -10.39 4.09
N THR A 167 -18.97 -10.49 5.39
CA THR A 167 -19.73 -9.79 6.43
C THR A 167 -18.76 -9.18 7.44
N PRO A 168 -18.35 -7.91 7.25
CA PRO A 168 -17.60 -7.18 8.25
C PRO A 168 -18.33 -7.23 9.59
N ALA A 169 -17.59 -7.44 10.68
CA ALA A 169 -18.19 -7.48 12.01
C ALA A 169 -18.78 -6.12 12.41
N ALA A 170 -19.71 -6.11 13.38
CA ALA A 170 -20.29 -4.87 13.90
C ALA A 170 -19.25 -3.99 14.61
N ASP A 171 -18.19 -4.60 15.14
CA ASP A 171 -17.06 -3.98 15.82
C ASP A 171 -15.81 -3.89 14.93
N GLN A 172 -15.90 -4.22 13.63
CA GLN A 172 -14.78 -4.19 12.69
C GLN A 172 -13.99 -2.86 12.71
N PRO A 173 -14.61 -1.66 12.80
CA PRO A 173 -13.86 -0.41 12.89
C PRO A 173 -12.97 -0.30 14.13
N LEU A 174 -13.37 -0.90 15.26
CA LEU A 174 -12.60 -0.87 16.51
C LEU A 174 -11.27 -1.59 16.36
N PHE A 175 -11.24 -2.62 15.51
CA PHE A 175 -10.06 -3.40 15.25
C PHE A 175 -9.23 -2.83 14.10
N PHE A 176 -9.87 -2.46 12.97
CA PHE A 176 -9.17 -1.88 11.82
C PHE A 176 -8.43 -0.57 12.16
N ARG A 177 -8.99 0.27 13.04
CA ARG A 177 -8.32 1.52 13.47
C ARG A 177 -6.96 1.30 14.15
N LEU A 178 -6.71 0.10 14.69
CA LEU A 178 -5.40 -0.25 15.26
C LEU A 178 -4.29 -0.28 14.20
N SER A 179 -4.64 -0.35 12.91
CA SER A 179 -3.69 -0.23 11.80
C SER A 179 -3.30 1.21 11.45
N GLY A 180 -3.88 2.22 12.11
CA GLY A 180 -3.42 3.62 12.04
C GLY A 180 -4.52 4.67 11.91
N ASP A 181 -5.68 4.34 11.35
CA ASP A 181 -6.77 5.31 11.18
C ASP A 181 -7.60 5.47 12.46
N ILE A 182 -7.14 6.36 13.32
CA ILE A 182 -7.80 6.68 14.58
C ILE A 182 -8.87 7.78 14.46
N PHE A 183 -9.28 8.16 13.25
CA PHE A 183 -10.23 9.25 13.04
C PHE A 183 -11.58 8.98 13.76
N PRO A 184 -12.09 9.94 14.58
CA PRO A 184 -13.24 9.69 15.45
C PRO A 184 -14.53 9.27 14.73
N LEU A 185 -14.69 9.62 13.45
CA LEU A 185 -15.85 9.27 12.63
C LEU A 185 -16.22 7.77 12.66
N HIS A 186 -15.24 6.91 12.95
CA HIS A 186 -15.38 5.46 12.92
C HIS A 186 -15.65 4.82 14.28
N VAL A 187 -15.70 5.61 15.36
CA VAL A 187 -15.91 5.08 16.73
C VAL A 187 -16.78 5.98 17.62
N ASP A 188 -16.73 7.30 17.44
CA ASP A 188 -17.46 8.26 18.25
C ASP A 188 -18.82 8.58 17.63
N ALA A 189 -19.88 8.22 18.34
CA ALA A 189 -21.26 8.43 17.89
C ALA A 189 -21.68 9.90 17.86
N GLU A 190 -21.14 10.74 18.74
CA GLU A 190 -21.41 12.18 18.71
C GLU A 190 -20.75 12.82 17.50
N PHE A 191 -19.47 12.52 17.29
CA PHE A 191 -18.73 13.01 16.13
C PHE A 191 -19.38 12.56 14.81
N ALA A 192 -19.79 11.30 14.69
CA ALA A 192 -20.45 10.79 13.50
C ALA A 192 -21.76 11.52 13.19
N ARG A 193 -22.59 11.80 14.21
CA ARG A 193 -23.81 12.61 14.07
C ARG A 193 -23.53 14.05 13.66
N MET A 194 -22.52 14.67 14.26
CA MET A 194 -22.07 16.01 13.84
C MET A 194 -21.61 16.03 12.38
N ALA A 195 -20.98 14.95 11.90
CA ALA A 195 -20.56 14.79 10.52
C ALA A 195 -21.70 14.41 9.55
N GLY A 196 -22.93 14.24 10.05
CA GLY A 196 -24.13 13.97 9.24
C GLY A 196 -24.43 12.49 9.01
N PHE A 197 -23.88 11.58 9.83
CA PHE A 197 -24.17 10.14 9.79
C PHE A 197 -25.02 9.72 10.98
N ASP A 198 -25.79 8.64 10.84
CA ASP A 198 -26.67 8.17 11.94
C ASP A 198 -25.87 7.62 13.13
N LYS A 199 -24.73 7.00 12.83
CA LYS A 199 -23.80 6.35 13.76
C LYS A 199 -22.40 6.24 13.11
N PRO A 200 -21.37 5.77 13.83
CA PRO A 200 -20.06 5.57 13.23
C PRO A 200 -20.12 4.65 11.99
N ILE A 201 -19.40 5.03 10.94
CA ILE A 201 -19.31 4.29 9.68
C ILE A 201 -18.03 3.45 9.61
N MET A 202 -18.05 2.39 8.81
CA MET A 202 -16.84 1.66 8.42
C MET A 202 -15.83 2.59 7.75
N HIS A 203 -14.54 2.37 8.00
CA HIS A 203 -13.50 2.97 7.19
C HIS A 203 -13.65 2.53 5.73
N GLY A 204 -13.62 3.47 4.79
CA GLY A 204 -13.58 3.14 3.36
C GLY A 204 -12.41 2.22 3.04
N LEU A 205 -11.25 2.49 3.65
CA LEU A 205 -10.04 1.70 3.49
C LEU A 205 -10.11 0.29 4.12
N CYS A 206 -11.00 0.07 5.09
CA CYS A 206 -11.31 -1.27 5.57
C CYS A 206 -12.08 -2.05 4.49
N THR A 207 -13.14 -1.45 3.93
CA THR A 207 -13.90 -2.04 2.82
C THR A 207 -13.01 -2.31 1.60
N HIS A 208 -12.03 -1.43 1.33
CA HIS A 208 -10.99 -1.64 0.31
C HIS A 208 -10.13 -2.88 0.60
N GLY A 209 -9.76 -3.14 1.85
CA GLY A 209 -9.05 -4.36 2.24
C GLY A 209 -9.87 -5.64 2.04
N PHE A 210 -11.17 -5.59 2.37
CA PHE A 210 -12.10 -6.69 2.05
C PHE A 210 -12.18 -6.94 0.54
N ALA A 211 -12.28 -5.88 -0.27
CA ALA A 211 -12.27 -5.99 -1.73
C ALA A 211 -10.93 -6.56 -2.26
N CYS A 212 -9.80 -6.14 -1.69
CA CYS A 212 -8.46 -6.65 -2.02
C CYS A 212 -8.37 -8.17 -1.79
N ARG A 213 -8.84 -8.64 -0.63
CA ARG A 213 -8.92 -10.08 -0.33
C ARG A 213 -9.82 -10.81 -1.32
N ALA A 214 -11.00 -10.26 -1.62
CA ALA A 214 -11.93 -10.86 -2.57
C ALA A 214 -11.30 -11.05 -3.97
N VAL A 215 -10.57 -10.05 -4.49
CA VAL A 215 -9.91 -10.18 -5.80
C VAL A 215 -8.75 -11.18 -5.76
N ILE A 216 -7.94 -11.21 -4.70
CA ILE A 216 -6.84 -12.18 -4.55
C ILE A 216 -7.41 -13.59 -4.50
N LYS A 217 -8.40 -13.84 -3.64
CA LYS A 217 -9.04 -15.15 -3.46
C LYS A 217 -9.62 -15.70 -4.76
N SER A 218 -10.10 -14.83 -5.63
CA SER A 218 -10.81 -15.23 -6.85
C SER A 218 -9.90 -15.36 -8.06
N LEU A 219 -8.89 -14.49 -8.19
CA LEU A 219 -8.08 -14.38 -9.42
C LEU A 219 -6.70 -15.03 -9.30
N PHE A 220 -6.08 -14.98 -8.12
CA PHE A 220 -4.72 -15.49 -7.87
C PHE A 220 -4.58 -15.95 -6.40
N PRO A 221 -5.34 -16.99 -5.99
CA PRO A 221 -5.48 -17.39 -4.60
C PRO A 221 -4.14 -17.75 -3.97
N GLY A 222 -3.85 -17.15 -2.81
CA GLY A 222 -2.62 -17.40 -2.06
C GLY A 222 -1.35 -16.77 -2.65
N GLU A 223 -1.44 -16.04 -3.75
CA GLU A 223 -0.31 -15.41 -4.45
C GLU A 223 -0.45 -13.87 -4.52
N PRO A 224 -0.63 -13.17 -3.37
CA PRO A 224 -0.81 -11.71 -3.35
C PRO A 224 0.34 -10.94 -4.02
N GLU A 225 1.55 -11.48 -4.01
CA GLU A 225 2.76 -10.92 -4.62
C GLU A 225 2.65 -10.67 -6.13
N ARG A 226 1.66 -11.30 -6.78
CA ARG A 226 1.39 -11.14 -8.22
C ARG A 226 0.65 -9.85 -8.55
N MET A 227 -0.03 -9.22 -7.58
CA MET A 227 -0.76 -7.98 -7.80
C MET A 227 0.20 -6.85 -8.18
N THR A 228 -0.09 -6.15 -9.26
CA THR A 228 0.72 -5.02 -9.77
C THR A 228 -0.01 -3.69 -9.70
N ARG A 229 -1.34 -3.70 -9.70
CA ARG A 229 -2.17 -2.51 -9.56
C ARG A 229 -3.46 -2.82 -8.82
N PHE A 230 -3.87 -1.90 -7.96
CA PHE A 230 -5.18 -1.94 -7.32
C PHE A 230 -5.73 -0.52 -7.21
N LYS A 231 -6.83 -0.25 -7.92
CA LYS A 231 -7.48 1.06 -7.99
C LYS A 231 -8.94 0.95 -7.58
N VAL A 232 -9.43 1.93 -6.83
CA VAL A 232 -10.83 2.05 -6.42
C VAL A 232 -11.31 3.49 -6.40
N ARG A 233 -12.64 3.66 -6.49
CA ARG A 233 -13.36 4.87 -6.10
C ARG A 233 -14.33 4.56 -4.97
N PHE A 234 -14.23 5.28 -3.86
CA PHE A 234 -15.21 5.22 -2.78
C PHE A 234 -16.48 5.96 -3.22
N SER A 235 -17.63 5.27 -3.15
CA SER A 235 -18.90 5.79 -3.69
C SER A 235 -19.91 6.12 -2.61
N ARG A 236 -20.03 5.27 -1.58
CA ARG A 236 -20.99 5.42 -0.48
C ARG A 236 -20.38 4.90 0.83
N PRO A 237 -20.78 5.46 1.98
CA PRO A 237 -20.41 4.91 3.29
C PRO A 237 -21.05 3.53 3.49
N LEU A 238 -20.44 2.74 4.36
CA LEU A 238 -20.97 1.46 4.83
C LEU A 238 -21.07 1.51 6.35
N TYR A 239 -22.17 1.03 6.92
CA TYR A 239 -22.27 0.90 8.37
C TYR A 239 -21.64 -0.43 8.85
N PRO A 240 -21.03 -0.46 10.04
CA PRO A 240 -20.46 -1.69 10.58
C PRO A 240 -21.51 -2.80 10.75
N GLY A 241 -21.12 -4.06 10.50
CA GLY A 241 -22.01 -5.21 10.56
C GLY A 241 -22.86 -5.44 9.30
N VAL A 242 -22.86 -4.51 8.33
CA VAL A 242 -23.62 -4.67 7.09
C VAL A 242 -22.89 -5.63 6.15
N PRO A 243 -23.53 -6.72 5.68
CA PRO A 243 -22.94 -7.62 4.71
C PRO A 243 -22.60 -6.92 3.39
N ILE A 244 -21.50 -7.34 2.78
CA ILE A 244 -21.03 -6.84 1.49
C ILE A 244 -20.93 -7.96 0.47
N LYS A 245 -20.93 -7.58 -0.81
CA LYS A 245 -20.66 -8.49 -1.92
C LYS A 245 -19.72 -7.83 -2.90
N THR A 246 -18.59 -8.47 -3.21
CA THR A 246 -17.67 -8.01 -4.26
C THR A 246 -17.95 -8.81 -5.53
N GLN A 247 -18.37 -8.12 -6.60
CA GLN A 247 -18.53 -8.68 -7.93
C GLN A 247 -17.28 -8.40 -8.77
N ILE A 248 -16.81 -9.40 -9.52
CA ILE A 248 -15.58 -9.33 -10.29
C ILE A 248 -15.85 -9.78 -11.73
N TRP A 249 -15.35 -9.00 -12.69
CA TRP A 249 -15.38 -9.29 -14.11
C TRP A 249 -13.95 -9.39 -14.62
N LYS A 250 -13.51 -10.60 -14.97
CA LYS A 250 -12.21 -10.83 -15.58
C LYS A 250 -12.27 -10.35 -17.04
N GLU A 251 -11.41 -9.40 -17.40
CA GLU A 251 -11.33 -8.88 -18.77
C GLU A 251 -10.43 -9.80 -19.61
N ASP A 252 -9.23 -10.08 -19.11
CA ASP A 252 -8.21 -10.92 -19.73
C ASP A 252 -7.30 -11.56 -18.66
N GLU A 253 -6.24 -12.27 -19.10
CA GLU A 253 -5.21 -12.71 -18.16
C GLU A 253 -4.34 -11.52 -17.76
N GLY A 254 -4.49 -11.10 -16.49
CA GLY A 254 -3.73 -10.00 -15.91
C GLY A 254 -4.55 -8.77 -15.57
N LYS A 255 -5.84 -8.69 -15.93
CA LYS A 255 -6.72 -7.58 -15.56
C LYS A 255 -8.17 -7.99 -15.30
N ALA A 256 -8.76 -7.35 -14.29
CA ALA A 256 -10.17 -7.50 -13.96
C ALA A 256 -10.75 -6.19 -13.41
N PHE A 257 -12.05 -6.02 -13.61
CA PHE A 257 -12.84 -4.97 -12.98
C PHE A 257 -13.60 -5.53 -11.79
N PHE A 258 -13.87 -4.71 -10.79
CA PHE A 258 -14.69 -5.12 -9.66
C PHE A 258 -15.51 -3.97 -9.06
N ARG A 259 -16.56 -4.35 -8.33
CA ARG A 259 -17.38 -3.47 -7.51
C ARG A 259 -17.68 -4.16 -6.20
N THR A 260 -17.73 -3.40 -5.12
CA THR A 260 -18.25 -3.89 -3.83
C THR A 260 -19.57 -3.20 -3.54
N PHE A 261 -20.55 -3.99 -3.14
CA PHE A 261 -21.91 -3.58 -2.88
C PHE A 261 -22.25 -3.77 -1.41
N ASN A 262 -23.09 -2.89 -0.89
CA ASN A 262 -23.91 -3.21 0.27
C ASN A 262 -24.88 -4.33 -0.14
N ALA A 263 -24.75 -5.51 0.45
CA ALA A 263 -25.52 -6.68 0.05
C ALA A 263 -27.00 -6.62 0.49
N GLN A 264 -27.35 -5.70 1.41
CA GLN A 264 -28.73 -5.49 1.85
C GLN A 264 -29.47 -4.53 0.90
N THR A 265 -28.82 -3.45 0.46
CA THR A 265 -29.47 -2.40 -0.34
C THR A 265 -29.19 -2.52 -1.84
N GLY A 266 -28.15 -3.27 -2.23
CA GLY A 266 -27.67 -3.31 -3.62
C GLY A 266 -26.90 -2.06 -4.04
N GLU A 267 -26.63 -1.13 -3.14
CA GLU A 267 -25.87 0.08 -3.46
C GLU A 267 -24.37 -0.20 -3.61
N VAL A 268 -23.75 0.45 -4.60
CA VAL A 268 -22.29 0.39 -4.80
C VAL A 268 -21.58 1.22 -3.73
N VAL A 269 -20.72 0.57 -2.93
CA VAL A 269 -19.87 1.22 -1.91
C VAL A 269 -18.45 1.47 -2.43
N ILE A 270 -17.91 0.52 -3.21
CA ILE A 270 -16.68 0.68 -3.98
C ILE A 270 -17.01 0.50 -5.47
N ASP A 271 -16.70 1.51 -6.25
CA ASP A 271 -16.89 1.55 -7.70
C ASP A 271 -15.54 1.69 -8.42
N ARG A 272 -15.56 1.53 -9.75
CA ARG A 272 -14.40 1.70 -10.63
C ARG A 272 -13.19 0.87 -10.17
N GLY A 273 -13.46 -0.29 -9.58
CA GLY A 273 -12.42 -1.21 -9.14
C GLY A 273 -11.66 -1.74 -10.34
N ILE A 274 -10.33 -1.59 -10.34
CA ILE A 274 -9.42 -2.20 -11.31
C ILE A 274 -8.35 -2.96 -10.52
N VAL A 275 -8.12 -4.20 -10.88
CA VAL A 275 -6.99 -4.98 -10.41
C VAL A 275 -6.19 -5.49 -11.61
N GLU A 276 -4.87 -5.32 -11.54
CA GLU A 276 -3.93 -5.92 -12.49
C GLU A 276 -2.96 -6.83 -11.74
N TRP A 277 -2.57 -7.93 -12.38
CA TRP A 277 -1.64 -8.90 -11.82
C TRP A 277 -0.73 -9.53 -12.90
N MET A 278 0.41 -10.03 -12.47
CA MET A 278 1.31 -10.81 -13.33
C MET A 278 0.80 -12.25 -13.48
N SER A 279 0.92 -12.83 -14.67
CA SER A 279 0.82 -14.29 -14.85
C SER A 279 1.88 -15.01 -13.99
N LYS A 280 1.71 -16.31 -13.76
CA LYS A 280 2.71 -17.08 -12.99
C LYS A 280 4.08 -17.08 -13.68
N GLU A 281 4.10 -17.14 -15.01
CA GLU A 281 5.30 -17.08 -15.82
C GLU A 281 5.99 -15.72 -15.70
N GLN A 282 5.22 -14.63 -15.76
CA GLN A 282 5.73 -13.27 -15.57
C GLN A 282 6.30 -13.08 -14.16
N ALA A 283 5.61 -13.57 -13.13
CA ALA A 283 6.08 -13.52 -11.75
C ALA A 283 7.40 -14.31 -11.57
N ALA A 284 7.48 -15.53 -12.10
CA ALA A 284 8.70 -16.34 -12.06
C ALA A 284 9.87 -15.72 -12.84
N GLN A 285 9.59 -15.07 -13.97
CA GLN A 285 10.61 -14.33 -14.73
C GLN A 285 11.09 -13.10 -13.98
N LYS A 286 10.20 -12.37 -13.32
CA LYS A 286 10.54 -11.21 -12.48
C LYS A 286 11.43 -11.64 -11.31
N GLU A 287 11.07 -12.71 -10.61
CA GLU A 287 11.87 -13.28 -9.52
C GLU A 287 13.28 -13.68 -10.00
N LYS A 288 13.38 -14.38 -11.13
CA LYS A 288 14.67 -14.72 -11.75
C LYS A 288 15.51 -13.50 -12.11
N ARG A 289 14.89 -12.43 -12.63
CA ARG A 289 15.58 -11.17 -12.98
C ARG A 289 16.06 -10.39 -11.75
N GLN A 290 15.36 -10.49 -10.62
CA GLN A 290 15.75 -9.84 -9.37
C GLN A 290 16.96 -10.51 -8.71
N GLY A 291 17.35 -11.71 -9.17
CA GLY A 291 18.55 -12.41 -8.73
C GLY A 291 18.39 -13.07 -7.36
N ILE A 292 19.41 -13.83 -6.96
CA ILE A 292 19.41 -14.55 -5.69
C ILE A 292 19.61 -13.55 -4.53
N ARG A 293 18.71 -13.60 -3.53
CA ARG A 293 18.80 -12.84 -2.28
C ARG A 293 19.31 -13.71 -1.13
N PHE A 294 19.98 -13.08 -0.17
CA PHE A 294 20.56 -13.72 1.01
C PHE A 294 20.10 -13.05 2.32
N ASP A 295 18.96 -12.37 2.29
CA ASP A 295 18.37 -11.71 3.46
C ASP A 295 18.28 -12.67 4.66
N GLY A 296 18.71 -12.22 5.83
CA GLY A 296 18.72 -13.01 7.07
C GLY A 296 19.79 -14.11 7.13
N ARG A 297 20.59 -14.31 6.07
CA ARG A 297 21.72 -15.26 6.07
C ARG A 297 23.01 -14.56 6.49
N VAL A 298 23.94 -15.34 7.05
CA VAL A 298 25.31 -14.91 7.30
C VAL A 298 26.21 -15.52 6.23
N ALA A 299 27.05 -14.70 5.60
CA ALA A 299 28.07 -15.15 4.67
C ALA A 299 29.46 -14.81 5.23
N ILE A 300 30.32 -15.81 5.36
CA ILE A 300 31.73 -15.61 5.76
C ILE A 300 32.56 -15.60 4.49
N VAL A 301 33.27 -14.49 4.25
CA VAL A 301 34.12 -14.34 3.07
C VAL A 301 35.56 -14.21 3.52
N THR A 302 36.37 -15.21 3.16
CA THR A 302 37.81 -15.25 3.45
C THR A 302 38.61 -14.61 2.32
N GLY A 303 39.63 -13.81 2.64
CA GLY A 303 40.36 -12.99 1.66
C GLY A 303 39.52 -11.81 1.16
N ALA A 304 38.63 -11.29 2.01
CA ALA A 304 37.65 -10.26 1.64
C ALA A 304 38.19 -8.83 1.61
N GLY A 305 39.44 -8.60 2.01
CA GLY A 305 40.08 -7.29 2.05
C GLY A 305 40.52 -6.75 0.69
N GLY A 306 40.44 -7.56 -0.37
CA GLY A 306 40.78 -7.12 -1.73
C GLY A 306 40.31 -8.07 -2.84
N GLY A 307 40.53 -7.64 -4.09
CA GLY A 307 40.26 -8.47 -5.28
C GLY A 307 38.85 -9.06 -5.35
N LEU A 308 38.77 -10.35 -5.70
CA LEU A 308 37.50 -11.06 -5.84
C LEU A 308 36.78 -11.25 -4.49
N GLY A 309 37.51 -11.46 -3.40
CA GLY A 309 36.91 -11.64 -2.08
C GLY A 309 36.16 -10.38 -1.64
N ARG A 310 36.75 -9.20 -1.84
CA ARG A 310 36.06 -7.91 -1.61
C ARG A 310 34.81 -7.78 -2.48
N ALA A 311 34.93 -8.08 -3.78
CA ALA A 311 33.79 -8.00 -4.70
C ALA A 311 32.64 -8.93 -4.27
N TYR A 312 32.94 -10.14 -3.81
CA TYR A 312 31.94 -11.07 -3.31
C TYR A 312 31.34 -10.63 -1.98
N ALA A 313 32.15 -10.12 -1.05
CA ALA A 313 31.66 -9.59 0.22
C ALA A 313 30.65 -8.46 0.00
N LEU A 314 30.99 -7.47 -0.83
CA LEU A 314 30.11 -6.35 -1.15
C LEU A 314 28.85 -6.80 -1.88
N GLU A 315 28.97 -7.73 -2.84
CA GLU A 315 27.81 -8.17 -3.62
C GLU A 315 26.87 -9.07 -2.80
N LEU A 316 27.40 -9.89 -1.88
CA LEU A 316 26.60 -10.67 -0.93
C LEU A 316 25.89 -9.74 0.07
N ALA A 317 26.58 -8.72 0.58
CA ALA A 317 26.00 -7.70 1.47
C ALA A 317 24.88 -6.93 0.76
N LYS A 318 25.12 -6.48 -0.49
CA LYS A 318 24.12 -5.80 -1.33
C LYS A 318 22.88 -6.66 -1.60
N ARG A 319 23.04 -7.99 -1.62
CA ARG A 319 21.95 -8.98 -1.77
C ARG A 319 21.33 -9.41 -0.44
N GLY A 320 21.67 -8.75 0.68
CA GLY A 320 21.00 -8.90 1.96
C GLY A 320 21.71 -9.80 2.99
N ALA A 321 22.86 -10.40 2.66
CA ALA A 321 23.61 -11.19 3.64
C ALA A 321 24.22 -10.28 4.72
N LYS A 322 24.24 -10.75 5.97
CA LYS A 322 25.19 -10.25 6.97
C LYS A 322 26.56 -10.84 6.65
N VAL A 323 27.51 -10.00 6.25
CA VAL A 323 28.81 -10.49 5.77
C VAL A 323 29.86 -10.36 6.87
N VAL A 324 30.53 -11.47 7.16
CA VAL A 324 31.76 -11.47 7.95
C VAL A 324 32.92 -11.36 6.99
N VAL A 325 33.58 -10.21 7.02
CA VAL A 325 34.78 -9.91 6.24
C VAL A 325 35.98 -10.45 7.00
N ASN A 326 36.61 -11.51 6.50
CA ASN A 326 37.80 -12.09 7.10
C ASN A 326 38.99 -11.98 6.14
N ASP A 327 39.97 -11.15 6.49
CA ASP A 327 41.22 -11.04 5.75
C ASP A 327 42.38 -10.75 6.70
N LEU A 328 43.51 -11.43 6.49
CA LEU A 328 44.73 -11.24 7.27
C LEU A 328 45.62 -10.13 6.68
N GLY A 329 45.31 -9.61 5.49
CA GLY A 329 46.04 -8.53 4.83
C GLY A 329 47.46 -8.89 4.40
N GLY A 330 47.72 -10.19 4.17
CA GLY A 330 49.03 -10.70 3.75
C GLY A 330 49.21 -10.75 2.23
N GLY A 331 50.46 -10.74 1.78
CA GLY A 331 50.83 -11.01 0.40
C GLY A 331 50.47 -12.42 -0.03
N LYS A 332 50.45 -12.68 -1.36
CA LYS A 332 50.13 -14.02 -1.92
C LYS A 332 51.10 -15.12 -1.46
N ASP A 333 52.28 -14.73 -1.00
CA ASP A 333 53.33 -15.58 -0.44
C ASP A 333 53.17 -15.81 1.08
N GLY A 334 52.10 -15.27 1.70
CA GLY A 334 51.85 -15.34 3.13
C GLY A 334 52.66 -14.35 3.96
N SER A 335 53.39 -13.42 3.33
CA SER A 335 54.18 -12.42 4.04
C SER A 335 53.32 -11.22 4.50
N GLY A 336 53.65 -10.65 5.67
CA GLY A 336 52.96 -9.49 6.23
C GLY A 336 51.60 -9.82 6.86
N GLY A 337 50.89 -8.78 7.29
CA GLY A 337 49.53 -8.87 7.80
C GLY A 337 49.01 -7.53 8.31
N SER A 338 47.77 -7.18 7.98
CA SER A 338 47.11 -5.96 8.43
C SER A 338 45.60 -6.11 8.41
N GLN A 339 44.95 -5.82 9.53
CA GLN A 339 43.48 -5.79 9.61
C GLN A 339 42.86 -4.66 8.78
N SER A 340 43.65 -3.64 8.43
CA SER A 340 43.16 -2.44 7.73
C SER A 340 42.47 -2.72 6.39
N ALA A 341 42.80 -3.82 5.72
CA ALA A 341 42.15 -4.21 4.48
C ALA A 341 40.73 -4.75 4.70
N ALA A 342 40.51 -5.52 5.77
CA ALA A 342 39.19 -6.02 6.14
C ALA A 342 38.32 -4.88 6.68
N ASP A 343 38.87 -4.03 7.55
CA ASP A 343 38.12 -2.92 8.18
C ASP A 343 37.55 -1.96 7.13
N LYS A 344 38.36 -1.60 6.12
CA LYS A 344 37.90 -0.76 5.01
C LYS A 344 36.71 -1.34 4.26
N VAL A 345 36.66 -2.66 4.08
CA VAL A 345 35.54 -3.32 3.39
C VAL A 345 34.30 -3.40 4.26
N VAL A 346 34.45 -3.43 5.59
CA VAL A 346 33.34 -3.35 6.54
C VAL A 346 32.72 -1.94 6.55
N GLU A 347 33.51 -0.90 6.31
CA GLU A 347 33.07 0.50 6.24
C GLU A 347 32.31 0.87 4.96
N GLU A 348 32.40 0.05 3.90
CA GLU A 348 31.77 0.27 2.58
C GLU A 348 30.32 -0.25 2.48
#